data_AF-A0A921HR98-F1
#
_entry.id   AF-A0A921HR98-F1
#
_cell.length_a   1.000
_cell.length_b   1.000
_cell.length_c   1.000
_cell.angle_alpha   90.00
_cell.angle_beta   90.00
_cell.angle_gamma   90.00
#
_symmetry.space_group_name_H-M   'P 1'
#
loop_
_entity.id
_entity.type
_entity.pdbx_description
1 polymer ?
#
loop_
_entity_poly.entity_id
_entity_poly.type
_entity_poly.pdbx_seq_one_letter_code
_entity_poly.pdbx_strand_id
1 'polypeptide(L)' 'MIDIDISKVKFDEKGLVPAIVQEANGKVLMLAYMNEESLKKTIETGYTWFYS' A
#
# COMPACT_ATOMS: atom_id res chain seq x y z
N MET A 1 10.85 9.32 13.06
CA MET A 1 10.30 8.77 11.79
C MET A 1 9.90 7.34 12.09
N ILE A 2 8.66 6.96 11.74
CA ILE A 2 8.22 5.57 11.83
C ILE A 2 8.87 4.85 10.64
N ASP A 3 9.81 3.96 10.93
CA ASP A 3 10.42 3.10 9.92
C ASP A 3 9.44 1.95 9.64
N ILE A 4 8.80 1.99 8.47
CA ILE A 4 7.84 0.96 8.07
C ILE A 4 8.63 -0.16 7.38
N ASP A 5 8.75 -1.29 8.09
CA ASP A 5 9.40 -2.50 7.58
C ASP A 5 8.51 -3.21 6.55
N ILE A 6 8.83 -3.03 5.28
CA ILE A 6 8.11 -3.62 4.13
C ILE A 6 8.32 -5.14 4.06
N SER A 7 9.40 -5.68 4.64
CA SER A 7 9.66 -7.12 4.63
C SER A 7 8.63 -7.92 5.42
N LYS A 8 7.82 -7.26 6.26
CA LYS A 8 6.68 -7.86 6.98
C LYS A 8 5.42 -7.99 6.12
N VAL A 9 5.38 -7.35 4.95
CA VAL A 9 4.24 -7.44 4.04
C VAL A 9 4.33 -8.73 3.25
N LYS A 10 3.28 -9.55 3.34
CA LYS A 10 3.16 -10.77 2.55
C LYS A 10 2.47 -10.45 1.22
N PHE A 11 3.27 -10.46 0.15
CA PHE A 11 2.76 -10.39 -1.20
C PHE A 11 2.21 -11.75 -1.66
N ASP A 12 1.28 -11.72 -2.59
CA ASP A 12 0.74 -12.92 -3.24
C ASP A 12 1.73 -13.49 -4.28
N GLU A 13 1.31 -14.57 -4.97
CA GLU A 13 2.13 -15.24 -5.99
C GLU A 13 2.47 -14.34 -7.19
N LYS A 14 1.77 -13.22 -7.37
CA LYS A 14 2.00 -12.23 -8.42
C LYS A 14 2.82 -11.04 -7.92
N GLY A 15 3.27 -11.06 -6.66
CA GLY A 15 4.01 -9.96 -6.05
C GLY A 15 3.13 -8.76 -5.69
N LEU A 16 1.82 -8.98 -5.48
CA LEU A 16 0.85 -7.94 -5.17
C LEU A 16 0.29 -8.05 -3.75
N VAL A 17 -0.13 -6.92 -3.19
CA VAL A 17 -0.85 -6.82 -1.91
C VAL A 17 -2.11 -5.96 -2.10
N PRO A 18 -3.26 -6.36 -1.54
CA PRO A 18 -4.45 -5.52 -1.55
C PRO A 18 -4.25 -4.33 -0.60
N ALA A 19 -4.58 -3.12 -1.08
CA ALA A 19 -4.54 -1.88 -0.34
C ALA A 19 -5.96 -1.30 -0.25
N ILE A 20 -6.46 -1.13 0.98
CA ILE A 20 -7.74 -0.47 1.24
C ILE A 20 -7.48 1.00 1.59
N VAL A 21 -8.06 1.89 0.79
CA VAL A 21 -8.05 3.33 1.07
C VAL A 21 -9.32 3.68 1.83
N GLN A 22 -9.17 4.37 2.96
CA GLN A 22 -10.27 4.80 3.81
C GLN A 22 -10.09 6.25 4.25
N GLU A 23 -11.20 6.91 4.56
CA GLU A 23 -11.18 8.19 5.26
C GLU A 23 -10.79 8.01 6.74
N ALA A 24 -10.39 9.11 7.40
CA ALA A 24 -10.04 9.11 8.81
C ALA A 24 -11.19 8.67 9.74
N ASN A 25 -12.44 8.76 9.29
CA ASN A 25 -13.63 8.30 10.01
C ASN A 25 -13.90 6.79 9.87
N GLY A 26 -13.05 6.05 9.14
CA GLY A 26 -13.20 4.61 8.89
C GLY A 26 -14.06 4.24 7.67
N LYS A 27 -14.58 5.22 6.92
CA LYS A 27 -15.31 4.95 5.67
C LYS A 27 -14.35 4.45 4.60
N VAL A 28 -14.59 3.25 4.09
CA VAL A 28 -13.85 2.68 2.96
C VAL A 28 -14.19 3.45 1.69
N LEU A 29 -13.15 3.86 0.94
CA LEU A 29 -13.26 4.59 -0.32
C LEU A 29 -12.97 3.68 -1.52
N MET A 30 -11.91 2.87 -1.45
CA MET A 30 -11.43 2.08 -2.58
C MET A 30 -10.64 0.86 -2.12
N LEU A 31 -10.68 -0.20 -2.92
CA LEU A 31 -9.73 -1.31 -2.89
C LEU A 31 -8.87 -1.26 -4.15
N ALA A 32 -7.56 -1.34 -3.99
CA ALA A 32 -6.59 -1.38 -5.07
C ALA A 32 -5.49 -2.41 -4.77
N TYR A 33 -4.54 -2.58 -5.68
CA TYR A 33 -3.38 -3.45 -5.49
C TYR A 33 -2.08 -2.65 -5.61
N MET A 34 -1.07 -3.07 -4.84
CA MET A 34 0.27 -2.50 -4.86
C MET A 34 1.28 -3.64 -5.00
N ASN A 35 2.34 -3.41 -5.77
CA ASN A 35 3.57 -4.20 -5.71
C ASN A 35 4.55 -3.58 -4.69
N GLU A 36 5.70 -4.21 -4.47
CA GLU A 36 6.72 -3.70 -3.53
C GLU A 36 7.18 -2.27 -3.85
N GLU A 37 7.36 -1.93 -5.12
CA GLU A 37 7.82 -0.60 -5.55
C GLU A 37 6.78 0.51 -5.28
N SER A 38 5.52 0.27 -5.66
CA SER A 38 4.43 1.22 -5.42
C SER A 38 4.18 1.43 -3.92
N LEU A 39 4.34 0.38 -3.11
CA LEU A 39 4.26 0.51 -1.65
C LEU A 39 5.42 1.36 -1.09
N LYS A 40 6.66 1.15 -1.55
CA LYS A 40 7.84 1.98 -1.18
C LYS A 40 7.59 3.46 -1.50
N LYS A 41 7.21 3.76 -2.74
CA LYS A 41 6.90 5.13 -3.17
C LYS A 41 5.77 5.76 -2.35
N THR A 42 4.78 4.97 -1.94
CA THR A 42 3.69 5.46 -1.09
C THR A 42 4.20 5.94 0.27
N ILE A 43 5.10 5.18 0.88
CA ILE A 43 5.72 5.53 2.18
C ILE A 43 6.64 6.75 2.03
N GLU A 44 7.45 6.79 0.97
CA GLU A 44 8.43 7.87 0.74
C GLU A 44 7.77 9.21 0.38
N THR A 45 6.73 9.19 -0.44
CA THR A 45 6.10 10.41 -0.97
C THR A 45 4.92 10.89 -0.12
N GLY A 46 4.31 10.01 0.67
CA GLY A 46 3.06 10.30 1.38
C GLY A 46 1.81 10.33 0.49
N TYR A 47 1.93 9.96 -0.79
CA TYR A 47 0.81 9.84 -1.73
C TYR A 47 0.60 8.39 -2.13
N THR A 48 -0.64 7.97 -2.40
CA THR A 48 -0.94 6.59 -2.81
C THR A 48 -0.48 6.30 -4.24
N TRP A 49 0.37 5.28 -4.41
CA TRP A 49 0.76 4.72 -5.71
C TRP A 49 0.18 3.32 -5.86
N PHE A 50 -0.45 3.03 -7.00
CA PHE A 50 -1.03 1.70 -7.28
C PHE A 50 -0.29 1.00 -8.41
N TYR A 51 -0.47 -0.32 -8.48
CA TYR A 51 0.03 -1.15 -9.56
C TYR A 51 -1.04 -1.32 -10.65
N SER A 52 -0.65 -1.17 -11.93
CA SER A 52 -1.50 -1.36 -13.11
C SER A 52 -0.83 -2.27 -14.13
#